data_AF-A0A9P1IYD9-F1
#
_entry.id   AF-A0A9P1IYD9-F1
#
_cell.length_a   1.000
_cell.length_b   1.000
_cell.length_c   1.000
_cell.angle_alpha   90.00
_cell.angle_beta   90.00
_cell.angle_gamma   90.00
#
_symmetry.space_group_name_H-M   'P 1'
#
loop_
_entity.id
_entity.type
_entity.pdbx_description
1 polymer ?
#
loop_
_entity_poly.entity_id
_entity_poly.type
_entity_poly.pdbx_seq_one_letter_code
_entity_poly.pdbx_strand_id
1 'polypeptide(L)'
;MLTETLKKSPTDSTNQRIKRPMNAFMVWSQMRRQEISSTGGKFHNSDISKMLGAEWRQMAEEEKLPYVQKARDLREEHFKEHPDYVYRPRRRKRIQKIVTENRLPSEEQQIESVNRFFPHFLMSQLIYQNLISQMQNQNAQNVPPQESHSPTDTLKH
;
A
#
# COMPACT_ATOMS: atom_id res chain seq x y z
N MET A 1 -51.16 -0.85 12.43
CA MET A 1 -50.02 -1.23 11.57
C MET A 1 -49.95 -0.26 10.41
N LEU A 2 -49.17 0.82 10.53
CA LEU A 2 -48.81 1.67 9.39
C LEU A 2 -47.30 1.90 9.48
N THR A 3 -46.59 1.39 8.48
CA THR A 3 -45.13 1.34 8.40
C THR A 3 -44.58 2.71 8.03
N GLU A 4 -43.94 3.36 8.99
CA GLU A 4 -43.25 4.63 8.80
C GLU A 4 -41.88 4.37 8.12
N THR A 5 -41.83 4.55 6.80
CA THR A 5 -40.60 4.45 6.01
C THR A 5 -39.75 5.70 6.20
N LEU A 6 -38.67 5.59 6.97
CA LEU A 6 -37.70 6.65 7.19
C LEU A 6 -36.94 6.99 5.88
N LYS A 7 -37.28 8.13 5.28
CA LYS A 7 -36.66 8.71 4.08
C LYS A 7 -35.26 9.26 4.44
N LYS A 8 -34.20 8.64 3.89
CA LYS A 8 -32.81 9.06 4.09
C LYS A 8 -32.57 10.45 3.48
N SER A 9 -31.96 11.36 4.25
CA SER A 9 -31.72 12.76 3.89
C SER A 9 -30.78 12.93 2.68
N PRO A 10 -30.99 13.98 1.85
CA PRO A 10 -30.15 14.25 0.69
C PRO A 10 -28.98 15.15 1.11
N THR A 11 -27.79 14.58 1.28
CA THR A 11 -26.58 15.41 1.38
C THR A 11 -26.02 15.66 -0.03
N ASP A 12 -26.26 16.88 -0.48
CA ASP A 12 -25.46 17.68 -1.40
C ASP A 12 -25.40 17.24 -2.88
N SER A 13 -26.27 17.90 -3.65
CA SER A 13 -26.38 17.93 -5.10
C SER A 13 -25.26 18.75 -5.75
N THR A 14 -24.07 18.16 -5.89
CA THR A 14 -23.06 18.67 -6.81
C THR A 14 -22.44 17.52 -7.62
N ASN A 15 -22.78 17.47 -8.92
CA ASN A 15 -22.46 16.44 -9.93
C ASN A 15 -23.18 15.09 -9.79
N GLN A 16 -24.07 14.78 -10.75
CA GLN A 16 -24.76 13.49 -10.94
C GLN A 16 -23.80 12.35 -11.32
N ARG A 17 -22.75 12.14 -10.53
CA ARG A 17 -21.84 11.01 -10.71
C ARG A 17 -22.46 9.77 -10.12
N ILE A 18 -22.76 8.80 -10.98
CA ILE A 18 -23.22 7.46 -10.57
C ILE A 18 -22.19 6.87 -9.57
N LYS A 19 -22.66 6.55 -8.36
CA LYS A 19 -21.84 5.94 -7.31
C LYS A 19 -21.67 4.46 -7.60
N ARG A 20 -20.52 3.90 -7.21
CA ARG A 20 -20.26 2.45 -7.34
C ARG A 20 -21.23 1.66 -6.47
N PRO A 21 -21.64 0.45 -6.89
CA PRO A 21 -22.39 -0.44 -6.01
C PRO A 21 -21.49 -0.90 -4.85
N MET A 22 -22.10 -1.18 -3.71
CA MET A 22 -21.37 -1.63 -2.53
C MET A 22 -20.87 -3.06 -2.73
N ASN A 23 -19.61 -3.33 -2.38
CA ASN A 23 -19.10 -4.70 -2.29
C ASN A 23 -19.53 -5.35 -0.96
N ALA A 24 -19.29 -6.65 -0.79
CA ALA A 24 -19.74 -7.43 0.37
C ALA A 24 -19.31 -6.80 1.71
N PHE A 25 -18.02 -6.44 1.82
CA PHE A 25 -17.49 -5.77 3.00
C PHE A 25 -18.19 -4.43 3.28
N MET A 26 -18.45 -3.62 2.25
CA MET A 26 -19.15 -2.33 2.42
C MET A 26 -20.60 -2.51 2.86
N VAL A 27 -21.28 -3.56 2.38
CA VAL A 27 -22.65 -3.91 2.81
C VAL A 27 -22.66 -4.30 4.29
N TRP A 28 -21.77 -5.19 4.71
CA TRP A 28 -21.66 -5.64 6.10
C TRP A 28 -21.22 -4.51 7.05
N SER A 29 -20.12 -3.84 6.72
CA SER A 29 -19.50 -2.81 7.57
C SER A 29 -20.41 -1.60 7.81
N GLN A 30 -21.41 -1.37 6.96
CA GLN A 30 -22.39 -0.31 7.17
C GLN A 30 -23.21 -0.55 8.44
N MET A 31 -23.74 -1.76 8.66
CA MET A 31 -24.51 -2.08 9.86
C MET A 31 -23.61 -2.12 11.08
N ARG A 32 -22.45 -2.78 10.96
CA ARG A 32 -21.49 -2.90 12.07
C ARG A 32 -20.97 -1.53 12.55
N ARG A 33 -20.74 -0.58 11.64
CA ARG A 33 -20.37 0.80 11.99
C ARG A 33 -21.49 1.53 12.72
N GLN A 34 -22.75 1.29 12.36
CA GLN A 34 -23.90 1.88 13.06
C GLN A 34 -23.98 1.36 14.50
N GLU A 35 -23.78 0.05 14.71
CA GLU A 35 -23.72 -0.54 16.06
C GLU A 35 -22.62 0.11 16.90
N ILE A 36 -21.39 0.20 16.37
CA ILE A 36 -20.26 0.83 17.07
C ILE A 36 -20.56 2.30 17.41
N SER A 37 -21.13 3.05 16.46
CA SER A 37 -21.45 4.47 16.66
C SER A 37 -22.59 4.68 17.66
N SER A 38 -23.48 3.69 17.83
CA SER A 38 -24.62 3.75 18.75
C SER A 38 -24.22 3.58 20.21
N THR A 39 -23.02 3.05 20.49
CA THR A 39 -22.50 2.89 21.86
C THR A 39 -22.05 4.21 22.52
N GLY A 40 -22.20 5.35 21.82
CA GLY A 40 -21.92 6.69 22.36
C GLY A 40 -20.45 7.13 22.29
N GLY A 41 -19.54 6.25 21.84
CA GLY A 41 -18.13 6.57 21.64
C GLY A 41 -17.86 7.36 20.35
N LYS A 42 -17.15 8.49 20.46
CA LYS A 42 -16.64 9.25 19.30
C LYS A 42 -15.35 8.62 18.78
N PHE A 43 -15.47 7.47 18.13
CA PHE A 43 -14.33 6.83 17.49
C PHE A 43 -14.01 7.50 16.15
N HIS A 44 -12.73 7.62 15.83
CA HIS A 44 -12.31 8.11 14.53
C HIS A 44 -12.56 7.02 13.46
N ASN A 45 -13.13 7.40 12.31
CA ASN A 45 -13.54 6.46 11.26
C ASN A 45 -12.39 5.60 10.71
N SER A 46 -11.15 6.10 10.73
CA SER A 46 -10.02 5.30 10.27
C SER A 46 -9.72 4.13 11.23
N ASP A 47 -9.91 4.31 12.53
CA ASP A 47 -9.72 3.25 13.52
C ASP A 47 -10.86 2.25 13.48
N ILE A 48 -12.11 2.72 13.34
CA ILE A 48 -13.26 1.82 13.08
C ILE A 48 -13.00 0.97 11.84
N SER A 49 -12.53 1.58 10.75
CA SER A 49 -12.28 0.86 9.49
C SER A 49 -11.19 -0.22 9.63
N LYS A 50 -10.14 0.04 10.44
CA LYS A 50 -9.10 -0.96 10.74
C LYS A 50 -9.70 -2.15 11.50
N MET A 51 -10.48 -1.88 12.55
CA MET A 51 -11.12 -2.92 13.38
C MET A 51 -12.08 -3.78 12.56
N LEU A 52 -12.98 -3.15 11.80
CA LEU A 52 -13.93 -3.85 10.92
C LEU A 52 -13.21 -4.70 9.86
N GLY A 53 -12.08 -4.22 9.33
CA GLY A 53 -11.28 -4.99 8.39
C GLY A 53 -10.60 -6.22 9.01
N ALA A 54 -10.30 -6.21 10.31
CA ALA A 54 -9.79 -7.37 11.03
C ALA A 54 -10.92 -8.38 11.30
N GLU A 55 -12.06 -7.91 11.82
CA GLU A 55 -13.25 -8.71 12.10
C GLU A 55 -13.75 -9.43 10.84
N TRP A 56 -13.91 -8.69 9.71
CA TRP A 56 -14.31 -9.29 8.44
C TRP A 56 -13.37 -10.41 7.97
N ARG A 57 -12.06 -10.30 8.20
CA ARG A 57 -11.12 -11.35 7.79
C ARG A 57 -11.31 -12.62 8.62
N GLN A 58 -11.66 -12.47 9.90
CA GLN A 58 -11.82 -13.56 10.85
C GLN A 58 -13.19 -14.24 10.78
N MET A 59 -14.22 -13.55 10.26
CA MET A 59 -15.55 -14.13 10.05
C MET A 59 -15.52 -15.37 9.16
N ALA A 60 -16.38 -16.35 9.45
CA ALA A 60 -16.52 -17.54 8.62
C ALA A 60 -17.14 -17.21 7.25
N GLU A 61 -16.88 -18.05 6.25
CA GLU A 61 -17.42 -17.84 4.90
C GLU A 61 -18.96 -17.91 4.89
N GLU A 62 -19.53 -18.77 5.72
CA GLU A 62 -20.99 -18.91 5.90
C GLU A 62 -21.63 -17.61 6.42
N GLU A 63 -20.95 -16.92 7.35
CA GLU A 63 -21.40 -15.63 7.88
C GLU A 63 -21.25 -14.50 6.84
N LYS A 64 -20.27 -14.61 5.95
CA LYS A 64 -20.03 -13.64 4.86
C LYS A 64 -21.02 -13.81 3.72
N LEU A 65 -21.49 -15.04 3.48
CA LEU A 65 -22.34 -15.41 2.35
C LEU A 65 -23.55 -14.50 2.11
N PRO A 66 -24.37 -14.13 3.12
CA PRO A 66 -25.50 -13.21 2.88
C PRO A 66 -25.06 -11.84 2.35
N TYR A 67 -23.89 -11.34 2.77
CA TYR A 67 -23.35 -10.06 2.31
C TYR A 67 -22.72 -10.15 0.93
N VAL A 68 -22.11 -11.30 0.60
CA VAL A 68 -21.61 -11.61 -0.75
C VAL A 68 -22.78 -11.65 -1.73
N GLN A 69 -23.85 -12.35 -1.39
CA GLN A 69 -25.06 -12.45 -2.18
C GLN A 69 -25.70 -11.07 -2.39
N LYS A 70 -25.90 -10.30 -1.32
CA LYS A 70 -26.45 -8.94 -1.41
C LYS A 70 -25.57 -8.00 -2.25
N ALA A 71 -24.25 -8.11 -2.18
CA ALA A 71 -23.35 -7.32 -3.01
C ALA A 71 -23.40 -7.73 -4.49
N ARG A 72 -23.68 -9.01 -4.78
CA ARG A 72 -23.95 -9.49 -6.14
C ARG A 72 -25.23 -8.85 -6.68
N ASP A 73 -26.31 -8.90 -5.90
CA ASP A 73 -27.60 -8.35 -6.29
C ASP A 73 -27.52 -6.84 -6.54
N LEU A 74 -26.84 -6.09 -5.66
CA LEU A 74 -26.59 -4.65 -5.85
C LEU A 74 -25.76 -4.35 -7.11
N ARG A 75 -24.85 -5.25 -7.51
CA ARG A 75 -24.06 -5.09 -8.73
C ARG A 75 -24.93 -5.34 -9.96
N GLU A 76 -25.76 -6.37 -9.93
CA GLU A 76 -26.69 -6.71 -11.02
C GLU A 76 -27.73 -5.60 -11.22
N GLU A 77 -28.32 -5.10 -10.12
CA GLU A 77 -29.25 -3.96 -10.13
C GLU A 77 -28.59 -2.73 -10.73
N HIS A 78 -27.40 -2.36 -10.26
CA HIS A 78 -26.66 -1.24 -10.82
C HIS A 78 -26.34 -1.43 -12.32
N PHE A 79 -25.98 -2.63 -12.75
CA PHE A 79 -25.70 -2.90 -14.16
C PHE A 79 -26.96 -2.75 -15.03
N LYS A 80 -28.11 -3.19 -14.51
CA LYS A 80 -29.42 -3.03 -15.16
C LYS A 80 -29.87 -1.58 -15.24
N GLU A 81 -29.71 -0.81 -14.17
CA GLU A 81 -30.08 0.61 -14.10
C GLU A 81 -29.12 1.52 -14.88
N HIS A 82 -27.86 1.11 -15.00
CA HIS A 82 -26.79 1.89 -15.62
C HIS A 82 -25.94 1.03 -16.58
N PRO A 83 -26.51 0.60 -17.73
CA PRO A 83 -25.82 -0.28 -18.67
C PRO A 83 -24.55 0.35 -19.28
N ASP A 84 -24.53 1.68 -19.44
CA ASP A 84 -23.39 2.44 -19.98
C ASP A 84 -22.37 2.85 -18.89
N TYR A 85 -22.53 2.39 -17.65
CA TYR A 85 -21.63 2.76 -16.58
C TYR A 85 -20.24 2.14 -16.76
N VAL A 86 -19.22 3.02 -16.81
CA VAL A 86 -17.81 2.62 -16.83
C VAL A 86 -17.06 3.26 -15.68
N TYR A 87 -16.36 2.42 -14.89
CA TYR A 87 -15.54 2.91 -13.80
C TYR A 87 -14.32 3.69 -14.31
N ARG A 88 -14.28 4.99 -14.01
CA ARG A 88 -13.17 5.90 -14.38
C ARG A 88 -12.53 6.48 -13.09
N PRO A 89 -11.46 5.85 -12.55
CA PRO A 89 -10.78 6.37 -11.37
C PRO A 89 -10.25 7.78 -11.59
N ARG A 90 -10.57 8.71 -10.67
CA ARG A 90 -10.01 10.06 -10.70
C ARG A 90 -8.68 10.09 -9.95
N ARG A 91 -7.57 10.31 -10.67
CA ARG A 91 -6.27 10.61 -10.04
C ARG A 91 -6.35 12.00 -9.41
N ARG A 92 -6.10 12.11 -8.09
CA ARG A 92 -5.89 13.41 -7.45
C ARG A 92 -4.44 13.84 -7.70
N LYS A 93 -4.21 15.09 -8.13
CA LYS A 93 -2.86 15.66 -8.18
C LYS A 93 -2.34 15.74 -6.73
N ARG A 94 -1.17 15.14 -6.45
CA ARG A 94 -0.48 15.29 -5.15
C ARG A 94 -0.05 16.75 -5.06
N ILE A 95 -0.80 17.57 -4.32
CA ILE A 95 -0.25 18.85 -3.83
C ILE A 95 0.79 18.43 -2.81
N GLN A 96 2.07 18.54 -3.17
CA GLN A 96 3.14 18.43 -2.19
C GLN A 96 2.85 19.51 -1.16
N LYS A 97 2.52 19.12 0.07
CA LYS A 97 2.52 20.05 1.18
C LYS A 97 3.98 20.49 1.34
N ILE A 98 4.35 21.60 0.71
CA ILE A 98 5.53 22.37 1.09
C ILE A 98 5.15 22.93 2.46
N VAL A 99 5.45 22.17 3.51
CA VAL A 99 5.40 22.70 4.87
C VAL A 99 6.66 23.53 5.01
N THR A 100 6.44 24.84 5.06
CA THR A 100 7.37 25.84 5.54
C THR A 100 7.86 25.44 6.92
N GLU A 101 9.11 25.02 7.06
CA GLU A 101 10.03 25.50 8.10
C GLU A 101 11.45 24.99 7.81
N ASN A 102 12.43 25.90 7.81
CA ASN A 102 13.84 25.65 7.58
C ASN A 102 14.46 24.80 8.71
N ARG A 103 14.21 23.49 8.71
CA ARG A 103 15.04 22.52 9.46
C ARG A 103 15.76 21.60 8.48
N LEU A 104 17.09 21.63 8.54
CA LEU A 104 17.95 20.62 7.92
C LEU A 104 17.47 19.24 8.40
N PRO A 105 17.07 18.32 7.50
CA PRO A 105 16.61 17.00 7.89
C PRO A 105 17.75 16.26 8.59
N SER A 106 17.47 15.67 9.75
CA SER A 106 18.44 14.80 10.45
C SER A 106 18.88 13.64 9.55
N GLU A 107 20.10 13.12 9.71
CA GLU A 107 20.67 12.07 8.85
C GLU A 107 19.73 10.85 8.70
N GLU A 108 19.05 10.45 9.77
CA GLU A 108 18.07 9.36 9.75
C GLU A 108 16.89 9.63 8.80
N GLN A 109 16.39 10.88 8.76
CA GLN A 109 15.30 11.28 7.87
C GLN A 109 15.76 11.36 6.41
N GLN A 110 17.03 11.70 6.18
CA GLN A 110 17.61 11.68 4.84
C GLN A 110 17.70 10.23 4.34
N ILE A 111 18.21 9.31 5.16
CA ILE A 111 18.28 7.88 4.85
C ILE A 111 16.87 7.33 4.57
N GLU A 112 15.88 7.68 5.38
CA GLU A 112 14.50 7.22 5.16
C GLU A 112 13.87 7.82 3.90
N SER A 113 14.15 9.09 3.58
CA SER A 113 13.72 9.70 2.32
C SER A 113 14.35 9.01 1.12
N VAL A 114 15.64 8.68 1.21
CA VAL A 114 16.38 7.98 0.18
C VAL A 114 15.86 6.56 0.00
N ASN A 115 15.58 5.83 1.08
CA ASN A 115 14.96 4.49 1.03
C ASN A 115 13.51 4.51 0.50
N ARG A 116 12.81 5.63 0.67
CA ARG A 116 11.45 5.81 0.13
C ARG A 116 11.44 5.98 -1.38
N PHE A 117 12.45 6.64 -1.94
CA PHE A 117 12.54 6.92 -3.37
C PHE A 117 13.45 5.94 -4.13
N PHE A 118 14.43 5.38 -3.45
CA PHE A 118 15.34 4.37 -3.97
C PHE A 118 15.01 3.03 -3.30
N PRO A 119 14.55 2.03 -4.06
CA PRO A 119 14.16 0.75 -3.49
C PRO A 119 15.33 0.14 -2.71
N HIS A 120 15.07 -0.31 -1.48
CA HIS A 120 16.07 -0.82 -0.53
C HIS A 120 17.05 -1.84 -1.13
N PHE A 121 16.58 -2.66 -2.08
CA PHE A 121 17.39 -3.62 -2.81
C PHE A 121 18.53 -2.98 -3.62
N LEU A 122 18.28 -1.84 -4.28
CA LEU A 122 19.32 -1.15 -5.05
C LEU A 122 20.31 -0.44 -4.13
N MET A 123 19.89 0.06 -2.96
CA MET A 123 20.84 0.60 -1.98
C MET A 123 21.74 -0.48 -1.42
N SER A 124 21.18 -1.64 -1.08
CA SER A 124 21.98 -2.79 -0.65
C SER A 124 22.96 -3.24 -1.74
N GLN A 125 22.54 -3.24 -3.01
CA GLN A 125 23.42 -3.54 -4.13
C GLN A 125 24.55 -2.50 -4.26
N LEU A 126 24.24 -1.20 -4.17
CA LEU A 126 25.25 -0.15 -4.29
C LEU A 126 26.26 -0.19 -3.14
N ILE A 127 25.80 -0.42 -1.92
CA ILE A 127 26.67 -0.59 -0.73
C ILE A 127 27.59 -1.80 -0.93
N TYR A 128 27.05 -2.92 -1.42
CA TYR A 128 27.83 -4.12 -1.71
C TYR A 128 28.89 -3.89 -2.80
N GLN A 129 28.53 -3.18 -3.88
CA GLN A 129 29.47 -2.81 -4.94
C GLN A 129 30.60 -1.92 -4.42
N ASN A 130 30.27 -0.92 -3.60
CA ASN A 130 31.27 -0.04 -2.98
C ASN A 130 32.23 -0.81 -2.05
N LEU A 131 31.70 -1.77 -1.27
CA LEU A 131 32.52 -2.61 -0.39
C LEU A 131 33.51 -3.48 -1.20
N ILE A 132 33.05 -4.08 -2.30
CA ILE A 132 33.91 -4.85 -3.21
C ILE A 132 35.01 -3.96 -3.80
N SER A 133 34.68 -2.75 -4.26
CA SER A 133 35.68 -1.81 -4.78
C SER A 133 36.71 -1.41 -3.74
N GLN A 134 36.31 -1.27 -2.47
CA GLN A 134 37.25 -0.97 -1.39
C GLN A 134 38.21 -2.14 -1.13
N MET A 135 37.72 -3.39 -1.20
CA MET A 135 38.57 -4.58 -1.04
C MET A 135 39.58 -4.74 -2.18
N GLN A 136 39.23 -4.38 -3.41
CA GLN A 136 40.13 -4.43 -4.57
C GLN A 136 41.28 -3.39 -4.43
N ASN A 137 40.98 -2.20 -3.91
CA ASN A 137 41.97 -1.13 -3.73
C ASN A 137 43.02 -1.44 -2.65
N GLN A 138 42.67 -2.24 -1.63
CA GLN A 138 43.62 -2.70 -0.60
C GLN A 138 44.63 -3.72 -1.15
N ASN A 139 44.25 -4.52 -2.15
CA ASN A 139 45.14 -5.49 -2.81
C ASN A 139 46.12 -4.86 -3.80
N ALA A 140 45.86 -3.65 -4.31
CA ALA A 140 46.74 -2.97 -5.27
C ALA A 140 48.01 -2.36 -4.64
N GLN A 141 48.18 -2.42 -3.32
CA GLN A 141 49.35 -1.89 -2.60
C GLN A 141 50.25 -2.99 -1.98
N ASN A 142 49.98 -4.28 -2.22
CA ASN A 142 50.77 -5.39 -1.65
C ASN A 142 51.14 -6.46 -2.70
N VAL A 143 51.78 -6.06 -3.80
CA VAL A 143 52.46 -7.02 -4.70
C VAL A 143 53.94 -7.08 -4.29
N PRO A 144 54.43 -8.20 -3.71
CA PRO A 144 55.85 -8.37 -3.44
C PRO A 144 56.63 -8.60 -4.75
N PRO A 145 57.90 -8.14 -4.85
CA PRO A 145 58.72 -8.30 -6.05
C PRO A 145 58.97 -9.79 -6.32
N GLN A 146 58.75 -10.20 -7.58
CA GLN A 146 58.95 -11.57 -8.04
C GLN A 146 60.46 -11.90 -8.01
N GLU A 147 60.86 -12.82 -7.13
CA GLU A 147 62.22 -13.37 -7.13
C GLU A 147 62.47 -14.20 -8.39
N SER A 148 63.57 -13.84 -9.04
CA SER A 148 64.12 -14.45 -10.24
C SER A 148 64.68 -15.84 -9.96
N HIS A 149 64.13 -16.87 -10.61
CA HIS A 149 64.90 -18.08 -10.89
C HIS A 149 64.73 -18.50 -12.36
N SER A 150 65.85 -18.36 -13.08
CA SER A 150 66.12 -18.80 -14.45
C SER A 150 66.17 -20.33 -14.57
N PRO A 151 66.17 -20.90 -15.79
CA PRO A 151 65.51 -22.16 -16.08
C PRO A 151 66.45 -23.36 -16.21
N THR A 152 65.79 -24.51 -16.19
CA THR A 152 66.14 -25.77 -16.87
C THR A 152 67.40 -26.48 -16.45
N ASP A 153 67.23 -27.69 -15.91
CA ASP A 153 67.99 -28.80 -16.46
C ASP A 153 67.23 -30.14 -16.44
N THR A 154 67.42 -30.85 -17.57
CA THR A 154 67.52 -32.32 -17.71
C THR A 154 66.27 -33.19 -17.96
N LEU A 155 65.93 -33.30 -19.26
CA LEU A 155 66.13 -34.50 -20.13
C LEU A 155 65.03 -35.59 -20.29
N LYS A 156 64.96 -36.05 -21.56
CA LYS A 156 64.54 -37.36 -22.15
C LYS A 156 63.20 -37.27 -22.94
N HIS A 157 63.09 -37.57 -24.24
CA HIS A 157 63.92 -38.28 -25.23
C HIS A 157 64.01 -37.49 -26.54
#